data_AF-A0A442MLC9-F1
#
_entry.id   AF-A0A442MLC9-F1
#
_cell.length_a   1.000
_cell.length_b   1.000
_cell.length_c   1.000
_cell.angle_alpha   90.00
_cell.angle_beta   90.00
_cell.angle_gamma   90.00
#
_symmetry.space_group_name_H-M   'P 1'
#
loop_
_entity.id
_entity.type
_entity.pdbx_description
1 polymer ?
#
loop_
_entity_poly.entity_id
_entity_poly.type
_entity_poly.pdbx_seq_one_letter_code
_entity_poly.pdbx_strand_id
1 'polypeptide(L)'
;MRKLISLAALCAASISPAGAVSSLDGWVEQSYNVRYFDVNDSDPEKVLVFVIWYDRDEARFSAQRVCDIDEKIETVWWGSLSSYLKRHKNVRAAAQEASYECKKGR
;
A
#
# COMPACT_ATOMS: atom_id res chain seq x y z
N MET A 1 -16.99 56.29 -23.72
CA MET A 1 -16.57 55.40 -22.60
C MET A 1 -17.15 54.01 -22.82
N ARG A 2 -16.42 53.12 -23.51
CA ARG A 2 -16.82 51.70 -23.67
C ARG A 2 -16.22 50.93 -22.50
N LYS A 3 -17.07 50.37 -21.64
CA LYS A 3 -16.65 49.57 -20.48
C LYS A 3 -16.37 48.13 -20.90
N LEU A 4 -15.40 47.56 -20.20
CA LEU A 4 -14.58 46.42 -20.53
C LEU A 4 -15.33 45.09 -20.53
N ILE A 5 -14.77 44.21 -21.34
CA ILE A 5 -15.15 42.85 -21.69
C ILE A 5 -14.84 41.90 -20.52
N SER A 6 -15.82 41.05 -20.24
CA SER A 6 -15.76 39.67 -19.71
C SER A 6 -14.81 39.34 -18.54
N LEU A 7 -15.39 39.16 -17.35
CA LEU A 7 -14.84 38.24 -16.35
C LEU A 7 -15.16 36.80 -16.78
N ALA A 8 -14.13 36.07 -17.20
CA ALA A 8 -14.19 34.63 -17.28
C ALA A 8 -12.94 34.04 -16.62
N ALA A 9 -13.22 33.09 -15.72
CA ALA A 9 -12.36 31.94 -15.38
C ALA A 9 -11.17 32.26 -14.45
N LEU A 10 -10.72 31.38 -13.55
CA LEU A 10 -10.93 29.94 -13.41
C LEU A 10 -11.04 29.57 -11.93
N CYS A 11 -11.82 28.53 -11.67
CA CYS A 11 -11.77 27.72 -10.46
C CYS A 11 -10.34 27.19 -10.27
N ALA A 12 -9.58 27.76 -9.33
CA ALA A 12 -8.27 27.25 -8.94
C ALA A 12 -8.26 27.05 -7.41
N ALA A 13 -8.89 25.97 -6.94
CA ALA A 13 -8.59 25.36 -5.64
C ALA A 13 -9.41 24.08 -5.42
N SER A 14 -9.38 23.14 -6.37
CA SER A 14 -9.77 21.76 -6.10
C SER A 14 -8.90 20.80 -6.90
N ILE A 15 -7.60 21.08 -6.93
CA ILE A 15 -6.63 19.99 -7.00
C ILE A 15 -6.58 19.45 -5.58
N SER A 16 -7.59 18.67 -5.19
CA SER A 16 -7.37 17.65 -4.19
C SER A 16 -6.14 16.88 -4.70
N PRO A 17 -5.07 16.72 -3.91
CA PRO A 17 -4.08 15.73 -4.27
C PRO A 17 -4.85 14.41 -4.24
N ALA A 18 -5.31 13.96 -5.42
CA ALA A 18 -5.59 12.57 -5.65
C ALA A 18 -4.30 11.89 -5.22
N GLY A 19 -4.35 11.23 -4.04
CA GLY A 19 -3.18 10.72 -3.36
C GLY A 19 -2.35 9.98 -4.39
N ALA A 20 -1.08 10.39 -4.52
CA ALA A 20 -0.15 9.71 -5.38
C ALA A 20 -0.13 8.25 -4.92
N VAL A 21 -0.83 7.39 -5.65
CA VAL A 21 -0.83 5.95 -5.43
C VAL A 21 0.61 5.53 -5.64
N SER A 22 1.24 4.95 -4.62
CA SER A 22 2.62 4.50 -4.74
C SER A 22 2.68 3.52 -5.92
N SER A 23 3.72 3.59 -6.75
CA SER A 23 3.86 2.63 -7.85
C SER A 23 3.84 1.19 -7.32
N LEU A 24 4.27 0.99 -6.08
CA LEU A 24 4.27 -0.29 -5.38
C LEU A 24 2.87 -0.80 -5.02
N ASP A 25 1.90 0.08 -4.75
CA ASP A 25 0.55 -0.32 -4.33
C ASP A 25 -0.10 -1.24 -5.37
N GLY A 26 0.00 -0.86 -6.66
CA GLY A 26 -0.57 -1.66 -7.74
C GLY A 26 0.11 -3.02 -7.92
N TRP A 27 1.42 -3.12 -7.68
CA TRP A 27 2.16 -4.39 -7.77
C TRP A 27 1.87 -5.30 -6.58
N VAL A 28 1.77 -4.74 -5.38
CA VAL A 28 1.39 -5.49 -4.17
C VAL A 28 -0.05 -5.98 -4.30
N GLU A 29 -0.98 -5.13 -4.75
CA GLU A 29 -2.38 -5.53 -4.96
C GLU A 29 -2.52 -6.74 -5.89
N GLN A 30 -1.73 -6.77 -6.97
CA GLN A 30 -1.75 -7.85 -7.97
C GLN A 30 -0.94 -9.08 -7.56
N SER A 31 -0.23 -9.01 -6.44
CA SER A 31 0.59 -10.12 -5.98
C SER A 31 -0.28 -11.28 -5.51
N TYR A 32 0.24 -12.49 -5.73
CA TYR A 32 -0.45 -13.72 -5.40
C TYR A 32 -0.91 -13.75 -3.94
N ASN A 33 -2.15 -14.20 -3.71
CA ASN A 33 -2.75 -14.43 -2.40
C ASN A 33 -3.04 -13.16 -1.57
N VAL A 34 -2.81 -11.95 -2.09
CA VAL A 34 -3.13 -10.67 -1.41
C VAL A 34 -4.64 -10.41 -1.43
N ARG A 35 -5.26 -10.19 -0.26
CA ARG A 35 -6.68 -9.79 -0.14
C ARG A 35 -6.88 -8.32 0.22
N TYR A 36 -6.12 -7.83 1.18
CA TYR A 36 -6.04 -6.41 1.54
C TYR A 36 -4.59 -6.06 1.83
N PHE A 37 -4.19 -4.83 1.55
CA PHE A 37 -2.82 -4.39 1.78
C PHE A 37 -2.74 -2.93 2.24
N ASP A 38 -1.59 -2.58 2.79
CA ASP A 38 -1.14 -1.21 3.05
C ASP A 38 0.38 -1.17 2.85
N VAL A 39 0.90 -0.08 2.28
CA VAL A 39 2.33 0.11 2.05
C VAL A 39 2.79 1.30 2.88
N ASN A 40 3.89 1.13 3.61
CA ASN A 40 4.57 2.22 4.27
C ASN A 40 5.89 2.50 3.55
N ASP A 41 5.88 3.53 2.71
CA ASP A 41 7.03 4.03 1.96
C ASP A 41 7.49 5.42 2.47
N SER A 42 7.19 5.73 3.74
CA SER A 42 7.65 6.98 4.38
C SER A 42 9.18 7.10 4.38
N ASP A 43 9.88 5.96 4.40
CA ASP A 43 11.33 5.87 4.14
C ASP A 43 11.53 5.17 2.78
N PRO A 44 12.05 5.87 1.75
CA PRO A 44 12.20 5.31 0.42
C PRO A 44 13.24 4.19 0.34
N GLU A 45 14.09 3.99 1.35
CA GLU A 45 15.08 2.91 1.41
C GLU A 45 14.60 1.71 2.25
N LYS A 46 13.44 1.85 2.89
CA LYS A 46 12.85 0.88 3.81
C LYS A 46 11.34 0.87 3.69
N VAL A 47 10.86 0.09 2.72
CA VAL A 47 9.43 -0.13 2.51
C VAL A 47 8.95 -1.27 3.40
N LEU A 48 7.88 -1.02 4.16
CA LEU A 48 7.17 -2.05 4.91
C LEU A 48 5.83 -2.32 4.22
N VAL A 49 5.55 -3.59 3.94
CA VAL A 49 4.28 -4.00 3.33
C VAL A 49 3.45 -4.74 4.39
N PHE A 50 2.18 -4.38 4.52
CA PHE A 50 1.24 -4.98 5.45
C PHE A 50 0.15 -5.68 4.66
N VAL A 51 -0.10 -6.97 4.92
CA VAL A 51 -1.00 -7.77 4.10
C VAL A 51 -1.99 -8.59 4.93
N ILE A 52 -3.21 -8.70 4.42
CA ILE A 52 -4.16 -9.74 4.80
C ILE A 52 -4.27 -10.69 3.60
N TRP A 53 -3.96 -11.97 3.80
CA TRP A 53 -3.98 -12.97 2.73
C TRP A 53 -5.39 -13.54 2.49
N TYR A 54 -5.62 -14.14 1.32
CA TYR A 54 -6.79 -15.01 1.08
C TYR A 54 -6.63 -16.34 1.83
N ASP A 55 -5.48 -16.98 1.67
CA ASP A 55 -5.07 -18.21 2.32
C ASP A 55 -3.86 -17.96 3.24
N ARG A 56 -4.03 -18.23 4.54
CA ARG A 56 -2.98 -18.03 5.53
C ARG A 56 -1.89 -19.10 5.48
N ASP A 57 -2.19 -20.29 4.98
CA ASP A 57 -1.24 -21.41 4.96
C ASP A 57 -0.11 -21.14 3.93
N GLU A 58 -0.40 -20.33 2.92
CA GLU A 58 0.56 -19.89 1.89
C GLU A 58 1.24 -18.55 2.22
N ALA A 59 1.00 -17.98 3.41
CA ALA A 59 1.46 -16.64 3.79
C ALA A 59 2.97 -16.44 3.61
N ARG A 60 3.78 -17.42 4.02
CA ARG A 60 5.25 -17.31 3.94
C ARG A 60 5.74 -17.29 2.49
N PHE A 61 5.20 -18.17 1.64
CA PHE A 61 5.54 -18.19 0.22
C PHE A 61 5.07 -16.92 -0.48
N SER A 62 3.87 -16.45 -0.14
CA SER A 62 3.30 -15.22 -0.71
C SER A 62 4.11 -13.98 -0.32
N ALA A 63 4.52 -13.89 0.96
CA ALA A 63 5.39 -12.83 1.46
C ALA A 63 6.75 -12.79 0.74
N GLN A 64 7.33 -13.96 0.43
CA GLN A 64 8.56 -14.04 -0.37
C GLN A 64 8.38 -13.43 -1.75
N ARG A 65 7.27 -13.73 -2.44
CA ARG A 65 6.99 -13.13 -3.75
C ARG A 65 6.79 -11.63 -3.68
N VAL A 66 6.20 -11.13 -2.59
CA VAL A 66 6.07 -9.68 -2.36
C VAL A 66 7.44 -9.03 -2.18
N CYS A 67 8.38 -9.67 -1.46
CA CYS A 67 9.75 -9.18 -1.36
C CYS A 67 10.46 -9.07 -2.71
N ASP A 68 10.12 -9.92 -3.68
CA ASP A 68 10.75 -9.92 -5.01
C ASP A 68 10.25 -8.79 -5.93
N ILE A 69 9.24 -8.00 -5.51
CA ILE A 69 8.70 -6.88 -6.28
C ILE A 69 9.71 -5.73 -6.37
N ASP A 70 10.36 -5.39 -5.25
CA ASP A 70 11.25 -4.24 -5.14
C ASP A 70 12.28 -4.47 -4.01
N GLU A 71 13.56 -4.18 -4.28
CA GLU A 71 14.67 -4.38 -3.34
C GLU A 71 14.58 -3.52 -2.06
N LYS A 72 13.76 -2.46 -2.09
CA LYS A 72 13.52 -1.57 -0.95
C LYS A 72 12.51 -2.15 0.03
N ILE A 73 11.74 -3.18 -0.35
CA ILE A 73 10.85 -3.89 0.57
C ILE A 73 11.71 -4.64 1.59
N GLU A 74 11.67 -4.18 2.83
CA GLU A 74 12.46 -4.72 3.93
C GLU A 74 11.69 -5.82 4.67
N THR A 75 10.41 -5.59 4.92
CA THR A 75 9.59 -6.51 5.72
C THR A 75 8.18 -6.60 5.17
N VAL A 76 7.65 -7.81 5.11
CA VAL A 76 6.24 -8.09 4.84
C VAL A 76 5.58 -8.58 6.14
N TRP A 77 4.69 -7.77 6.69
CA TRP A 77 3.85 -8.09 7.84
C TRP A 77 2.53 -8.69 7.36
N TRP A 78 2.00 -9.67 8.09
CA TRP A 78 0.66 -10.18 7.80
C TRP A 78 -0.16 -10.63 8.99
N GLY A 79 -1.47 -10.70 8.73
CA GLY A 79 -2.46 -11.18 9.67
C GLY A 79 -3.62 -11.89 8.96
N SER A 80 -4.68 -12.10 9.72
CA SER A 80 -5.87 -12.81 9.26
C SER A 80 -7.04 -11.87 8.94
N LEU A 81 -7.99 -12.35 8.14
CA LEU A 81 -9.27 -11.67 7.94
C LEU A 81 -9.99 -11.41 9.28
N SER A 82 -9.92 -12.35 10.21
CA SER A 82 -10.51 -12.19 11.55
C SER A 82 -9.90 -11.01 12.29
N SER A 83 -8.57 -10.82 12.25
CA SER A 83 -7.92 -9.66 12.85
C SER A 83 -8.25 -8.37 12.12
N TYR A 84 -8.34 -8.39 10.79
CA TYR A 84 -8.79 -7.24 10.01
C TYR A 84 -10.18 -6.76 10.43
N LEU A 85 -11.13 -7.68 10.61
CA LEU A 85 -12.47 -7.35 11.10
C LEU A 85 -12.45 -6.85 12.55
N LYS A 86 -11.68 -7.49 13.44
CA LYS A 86 -11.52 -7.06 14.85
C LYS A 86 -10.88 -5.68 15.00
N ARG A 87 -9.98 -5.31 14.08
CA ARG A 87 -9.28 -4.00 14.05
C ARG A 87 -10.01 -2.99 13.18
N HIS A 88 -11.33 -3.12 13.01
CA HIS A 88 -12.17 -2.17 12.28
C HIS A 88 -11.66 -1.87 10.86
N LYS A 89 -11.23 -2.92 10.14
CA LYS A 89 -10.74 -2.83 8.76
C LYS A 89 -9.44 -2.02 8.59
N ASN A 90 -8.66 -1.84 9.66
CA ASN A 90 -7.32 -1.28 9.58
C ASN A 90 -6.31 -2.38 9.23
N VAL A 91 -5.76 -2.34 8.00
CA VAL A 91 -4.81 -3.36 7.52
C VAL A 91 -3.53 -3.36 8.35
N ARG A 92 -2.91 -2.19 8.57
CA ARG A 92 -1.64 -2.06 9.29
C ARG A 92 -1.71 -2.66 10.69
N ALA A 93 -2.75 -2.33 11.46
CA ALA A 93 -2.94 -2.85 12.81
C ALA A 93 -3.29 -4.35 12.82
N ALA A 94 -3.96 -4.85 11.78
CA ALA A 94 -4.34 -6.25 11.67
C ALA A 94 -3.21 -7.15 11.17
N ALA A 95 -2.29 -6.63 10.36
CA ALA A 95 -1.19 -7.35 9.76
C ALA A 95 0.00 -7.58 10.72
N GLN A 96 -0.03 -7.03 11.93
CA GLN A 96 1.07 -7.20 12.90
C GLN A 96 0.96 -8.51 13.72
N GLU A 97 0.49 -9.61 13.11
CA GLU A 97 0.48 -10.92 13.76
C GLU A 97 1.80 -11.69 13.54
N ALA A 98 2.38 -11.57 12.35
CA ALA A 98 3.64 -12.19 11.96
C ALA A 98 4.33 -11.38 10.87
N SER A 99 5.61 -11.65 10.64
CA SER A 99 6.40 -10.97 9.60
C SER A 99 7.39 -11.90 8.91
N TYR A 100 7.83 -11.46 7.73
CA TYR A 100 8.89 -12.06 6.95
C TYR A 100 9.85 -10.94 6.55
N GLU A 101 11.09 -11.06 7.02
CA GLU A 101 12.16 -10.16 6.63
C GLU A 101 12.67 -10.54 5.25
N CYS A 102 12.60 -9.60 4.31
CA CYS A 102 13.06 -9.75 2.97
C CYS A 102 14.59 -9.83 2.97
N LYS A 103 15.14 -10.88 2.35
CA LYS A 103 16.59 -11.00 2.20
C LYS A 103 17.05 -10.02 1.14
N LYS A 104 17.86 -9.04 1.53
CA LYS A 104 18.49 -8.12 0.58
C LYS A 104 19.66 -8.83 -0.09
N GLY A 105 19.55 -9.02 -1.41
CA GLY A 105 20.66 -9.37 -2.30
C GLY A 105 21.12 -10.83 -2.32
N ARG A 106 21.53 -11.25 -3.52
CA ARG A 106 22.79 -11.97 -3.68
C ARG A 106 23.83 -11.00 -4.19
#